data_AF-A0A1B8FHK0-F1
#
_entry.id   AF-A0A1B8FHK0-F1
#
_cell.length_a   1.000
_cell.length_b   1.000
_cell.length_c   1.000
_cell.angle_alpha   90.00
_cell.angle_beta   90.00
_cell.angle_gamma   90.00
#
_symmetry.space_group_name_H-M   'P 1'
#
loop_
_entity.id
_entity.type
_entity.pdbx_description
1 polymer ?
#
loop_
_entity_poly.entity_id
_entity_poly.type
_entity_poly.pdbx_seq_one_letter_code
_entity_poly.pdbx_strand_id
1 'polypeptide(L)'
;MDNPWRDDDFSASSACEVAPYEILDPERLAAESSDLQTFTKSIAELPYDPESWLLRARCLRLLGFPELALGDAYKARLLVEASQERSSPLGKKAFLALCDKTRLQHETDPRLAAWKHLVSTTALLEKRVVAELQELELQVWSELMEGLMASNACSDYLTLSQEAVLRFPQDAVFPSEVLNAKSWFKQRDDILREQVDAGEMSEEKMQATLHNGGVYPVAYLWMQEDFVSREDSFLDRCKKEFSVRSTNSTVSRSAIRDLDAEDDAPSSGDVLGAFATKGIALADTVLVDSTVAGVTSSAERCPTCCGRITEEILNDCCSVPYCSPDCSKTALDTFHASVCGKDFGFLTSAAESAELTTDLSLDSVLLLRVLALSMQEPTLHPLKTSLLNRLTPTYKNDELIIFNFPDHIVTPIRVLGELGIDVFANAAYDTWVLHTIRCRLQNNKHGQTLDGFPGTAVNPLYSMFNHSCAPNVDWEHGDSNSTLRMFALRDVEEGEELFISYIRPLTMDYAERQESLLPWLGMECECEQCKAERPPTEA
;
A
#
# COMPACT_ATOMS: atom_id res chain seq x y z
N MET A 1 -14.37 5.27 -5.44
CA MET A 1 -14.71 6.11 -4.26
C MET A 1 -16.14 6.65 -4.36
N ASP A 2 -17.00 6.00 -5.13
CA ASP A 2 -18.37 6.39 -5.47
C ASP A 2 -19.44 5.59 -4.70
N ASN A 3 -19.01 4.71 -3.80
CA ASN A 3 -19.87 4.01 -2.86
C ASN A 3 -20.39 4.97 -1.77
N PRO A 4 -21.50 4.61 -1.09
CA PRO A 4 -21.98 5.34 0.07
C PRO A 4 -20.88 5.51 1.13
N TRP A 5 -20.80 6.71 1.69
CA TRP A 5 -19.85 7.08 2.72
C TRP A 5 -20.33 6.55 4.07
N ARG A 6 -19.44 5.93 4.85
CA ARG A 6 -19.74 5.40 6.19
C ARG A 6 -19.33 6.42 7.26
N ASP A 7 -20.22 7.35 7.62
CA ASP A 7 -19.88 8.50 8.47
C ASP A 7 -19.39 8.13 9.88
N ASP A 8 -19.91 7.05 10.47
CA ASP A 8 -19.64 6.67 11.87
C ASP A 8 -18.21 6.17 12.14
N ASP A 9 -17.40 5.98 11.08
CA ASP A 9 -16.06 5.39 11.13
C ASP A 9 -14.93 6.33 10.63
N PHE A 10 -15.20 7.63 10.49
CA PHE A 10 -14.21 8.56 9.93
C PHE A 10 -12.94 8.67 10.79
N SER A 11 -11.80 8.35 10.18
CA SER A 11 -10.46 8.61 10.70
C SER A 11 -9.58 9.12 9.55
N ALA A 12 -8.91 10.25 9.77
CA ALA A 12 -7.90 10.74 8.85
C ALA A 12 -6.67 9.82 8.86
N SER A 13 -5.98 9.71 7.72
CA SER A 13 -4.68 9.05 7.63
C SER A 13 -3.52 10.02 7.84
N SER A 14 -3.75 11.33 7.77
CA SER A 14 -2.71 12.34 8.01
C SER A 14 -2.15 12.22 9.42
N ALA A 15 -0.82 12.14 9.50
CA ALA A 15 -0.05 12.12 10.75
C ALA A 15 0.87 13.35 10.86
N CYS A 16 0.49 14.47 10.26
CA CYS A 16 1.31 15.68 10.27
C CYS A 16 1.38 16.29 11.68
N GLU A 17 2.54 16.24 12.32
CA GLU A 17 2.71 16.78 13.68
C GLU A 17 2.91 18.31 13.67
N VAL A 18 3.51 18.84 12.60
CA VAL A 18 3.83 20.28 12.47
C VAL A 18 2.58 21.11 12.20
N ALA A 19 1.63 20.55 11.44
CA ALA A 19 0.30 21.11 11.24
C ALA A 19 -0.73 19.97 11.25
N PRO A 20 -1.19 19.58 12.46
CA PRO A 20 -2.15 18.50 12.63
C PRO A 20 -3.41 18.70 11.81
N TYR A 21 -3.95 17.57 11.33
CA TYR A 21 -5.23 17.56 10.67
C TYR A 21 -6.32 18.08 11.60
N GLU A 22 -7.02 19.14 11.17
CA GLU A 22 -8.17 19.66 11.88
C GLU A 22 -9.42 18.91 11.42
N ILE A 23 -10.11 18.27 12.39
CA ILE A 23 -11.38 17.60 12.14
C ILE A 23 -12.38 18.63 11.60
N LEU A 24 -12.89 18.37 10.40
CA LEU A 24 -13.89 19.23 9.77
C LEU A 24 -15.19 19.22 10.58
N ASP A 25 -15.85 20.37 10.65
CA ASP A 25 -17.22 20.41 11.15
C ASP A 25 -18.16 19.58 10.25
N PRO A 26 -19.30 19.09 10.77
CA PRO A 26 -20.17 18.17 10.02
C PRO A 26 -20.68 18.73 8.68
N GLU A 27 -20.92 20.04 8.57
CA GLU A 27 -21.37 20.66 7.32
C GLU A 27 -20.25 20.66 6.28
N ARG A 28 -19.04 21.01 6.72
CA ARG A 28 -17.85 21.00 5.86
C ARG A 28 -17.46 19.58 5.45
N LEU A 29 -17.50 18.61 6.36
CA LEU A 29 -17.25 17.19 6.07
C LEU A 29 -18.22 16.67 5.01
N ALA A 30 -19.52 16.96 5.16
CA ALA A 30 -20.54 16.57 4.20
C ALA A 30 -20.36 17.23 2.82
N ALA A 31 -19.90 18.49 2.79
CA ALA A 31 -19.60 19.18 1.54
C ALA A 31 -18.41 18.53 0.83
N GLU A 32 -17.29 18.32 1.52
CA GLU A 32 -16.08 17.72 0.93
C GLU A 32 -16.30 16.27 0.51
N SER A 33 -17.09 15.48 1.25
CA SER A 33 -17.42 14.10 0.87
C SER A 33 -18.34 14.04 -0.36
N SER A 34 -19.30 14.98 -0.47
CA SER A 34 -20.15 15.13 -1.66
C SER A 34 -19.34 15.55 -2.89
N ASP A 35 -18.40 16.48 -2.72
CA ASP A 35 -17.52 16.92 -3.80
C ASP A 35 -16.58 15.80 -4.25
N LEU A 36 -16.02 15.01 -3.32
CA LEU A 36 -15.24 13.81 -3.63
C LEU A 36 -16.01 12.82 -4.53
N GLN A 37 -17.27 12.53 -4.18
CA GLN A 37 -18.12 11.64 -4.98
C GLN A 37 -18.42 12.23 -6.37
N THR A 38 -18.63 13.55 -6.44
CA THR A 38 -18.86 14.26 -7.69
C THR A 38 -17.64 14.15 -8.61
N PHE A 39 -16.45 14.48 -8.11
CA PHE A 39 -15.22 14.40 -8.91
C PHE A 39 -14.83 12.96 -9.24
N THR A 40 -15.15 11.99 -8.39
CA THR A 40 -14.98 10.56 -8.72
C THR A 40 -15.83 10.16 -9.94
N LYS A 41 -17.07 10.63 -10.03
CA LYS A 41 -17.94 10.38 -11.19
C LYS A 41 -17.41 11.11 -12.44
N SER A 42 -16.99 12.36 -12.29
CA SER A 42 -16.36 13.12 -13.37
C SER A 42 -15.13 12.43 -13.95
N ILE A 43 -14.27 11.86 -13.09
CA ILE A 43 -13.10 11.08 -13.52
C ILE A 43 -13.52 9.80 -14.26
N ALA A 44 -14.56 9.10 -13.80
CA ALA A 44 -15.05 7.92 -14.50
C ALA A 44 -15.57 8.25 -15.92
N GLU A 45 -16.19 9.42 -16.10
CA GLU A 45 -16.70 9.88 -17.40
C GLU A 45 -15.61 10.48 -18.29
N LEU A 46 -14.68 11.25 -17.70
CA LEU A 46 -13.61 12.00 -18.37
C LEU A 46 -12.26 11.72 -17.70
N PRO A 47 -11.71 10.50 -17.81
CA PRO A 47 -10.53 10.09 -17.05
C PRO A 47 -9.25 10.86 -17.40
N TYR A 48 -9.20 11.48 -18.58
CA TYR A 48 -8.04 12.24 -19.04
C TYR A 48 -8.18 13.76 -18.80
N ASP A 49 -9.17 14.21 -18.04
CA ASP A 49 -9.32 15.61 -17.61
C ASP A 49 -8.48 15.89 -16.35
N PRO A 50 -7.37 16.65 -16.43
CA PRO A 50 -6.51 16.91 -15.28
C PRO A 50 -7.21 17.70 -14.15
N GLU A 51 -8.18 18.55 -14.46
CA GLU A 51 -8.84 19.38 -13.44
C GLU A 51 -9.67 18.51 -12.49
N SER A 52 -10.39 17.50 -12.98
CA SER A 52 -11.17 16.59 -12.10
C SER A 52 -10.28 15.82 -11.12
N TRP A 53 -9.08 15.38 -11.57
CA TRP A 53 -8.09 14.75 -10.69
C TRP A 53 -7.57 15.73 -9.64
N LEU A 54 -7.21 16.94 -10.05
CA LEU A 54 -6.71 17.99 -9.14
C LEU A 54 -7.77 18.38 -8.08
N LEU A 55 -9.03 18.51 -8.49
CA LEU A 55 -10.12 18.84 -7.57
C LEU A 55 -10.39 17.69 -6.59
N ARG A 56 -10.35 16.44 -7.05
CA ARG A 56 -10.47 15.27 -6.17
C ARG A 56 -9.29 15.18 -5.19
N ALA A 57 -8.08 15.51 -5.64
CA ALA A 57 -6.88 15.58 -4.78
C ALA A 57 -7.09 16.56 -3.62
N ARG A 58 -7.60 17.76 -3.92
CA ARG A 58 -7.88 18.77 -2.90
C ARG A 58 -8.91 18.28 -1.88
N CYS A 59 -10.01 17.68 -2.32
CA CYS A 59 -11.00 17.09 -1.41
C CYS A 59 -10.36 16.02 -0.51
N LEU A 60 -9.57 15.10 -1.08
CA LEU A 60 -8.89 14.06 -0.33
C LEU A 60 -7.97 14.62 0.75
N ARG A 61 -7.19 15.67 0.45
CA ARG A 61 -6.32 16.33 1.43
C ARG A 61 -7.12 17.02 2.53
N LEU A 62 -8.19 17.74 2.18
CA LEU A 62 -9.08 18.39 3.15
C LEU A 62 -9.83 17.38 4.02
N LEU A 63 -10.06 16.17 3.51
CA LEU A 63 -10.61 15.03 4.26
C LEU A 63 -9.55 14.27 5.07
N GLY A 64 -8.29 14.72 5.05
CA GLY A 64 -7.21 14.12 5.86
C GLY A 64 -6.58 12.88 5.25
N PHE A 65 -6.67 12.69 3.92
CA PHE A 65 -6.09 11.58 3.16
C PHE A 65 -4.95 12.02 2.23
N PRO A 66 -3.81 12.50 2.75
CA PRO A 66 -2.76 13.12 1.96
C PRO A 66 -2.08 12.16 0.97
N GLU A 67 -1.96 10.88 1.30
CA GLU A 67 -1.39 9.86 0.40
C GLU A 67 -2.25 9.66 -0.85
N LEU A 68 -3.57 9.80 -0.71
CA LEU A 68 -4.50 9.71 -1.83
C LEU A 68 -4.50 11.00 -2.65
N ALA A 69 -4.45 12.14 -1.97
CA ALA A 69 -4.35 13.45 -2.60
C ALA A 69 -3.09 13.55 -3.48
N LEU A 70 -1.94 13.09 -2.99
CA LEU A 70 -0.69 13.06 -3.75
C LEU A 70 -0.77 12.17 -4.99
N GLY A 71 -1.44 11.03 -4.90
CA GLY A 71 -1.66 10.16 -6.06
C GLY A 71 -2.49 10.82 -7.16
N ASP A 72 -3.56 11.54 -6.77
CA ASP A 72 -4.42 12.25 -7.69
C ASP A 72 -3.74 13.51 -8.28
N ALA A 73 -3.05 14.28 -7.45
CA ALA A 73 -2.28 15.43 -7.89
C ALA A 73 -1.14 15.03 -8.85
N TYR A 74 -0.50 13.87 -8.62
CA TYR A 74 0.51 13.34 -9.54
C TYR A 74 -0.09 12.87 -10.86
N LYS A 75 -1.26 12.22 -10.85
CA LYS A 75 -1.98 11.91 -12.10
C LYS A 75 -2.37 13.17 -12.86
N ALA A 76 -2.83 14.22 -12.16
CA ALA A 76 -3.09 15.52 -12.76
C ALA A 76 -1.82 16.13 -13.39
N ARG A 77 -0.67 16.06 -12.70
CA ARG A 77 0.65 16.46 -13.24
C ARG A 77 0.97 15.76 -14.56
N LEU A 78 0.86 14.43 -14.60
CA LEU A 78 1.14 13.63 -15.80
C LEU A 78 0.24 14.03 -16.98
N LEU A 79 -1.05 14.29 -16.73
CA LEU A 79 -1.99 14.73 -17.75
C LEU A 79 -1.69 16.15 -18.26
N VAL A 80 -1.34 17.08 -17.37
CA VAL A 80 -0.96 18.45 -17.71
C VAL A 80 0.31 18.46 -18.56
N GLU A 81 1.39 17.83 -18.08
CA GLU A 81 2.68 17.77 -18.78
C GLU A 81 2.53 17.13 -20.18
N ALA A 82 1.84 15.98 -20.25
CA ALA A 82 1.59 15.32 -21.53
C ALA A 82 0.74 16.20 -22.48
N SER A 83 -0.26 16.92 -21.96
CA SER A 83 -1.12 17.82 -22.75
C SER A 83 -0.38 19.04 -23.30
N GLN A 84 0.64 19.52 -22.58
CA GLN A 84 1.50 20.59 -23.05
C GLN A 84 2.39 20.12 -24.21
N GLU A 85 2.94 18.90 -24.13
CA GLU A 85 3.80 18.34 -25.17
C GLU A 85 3.04 17.88 -26.43
N ARG A 86 1.84 17.30 -26.26
CA ARG A 86 0.95 16.76 -27.33
C ARG A 86 1.57 15.70 -28.25
N SER A 87 2.81 15.31 -28.03
CA SER A 87 3.55 14.38 -28.87
C SER A 87 3.10 12.93 -28.63
N SER A 88 2.82 12.59 -27.37
CA SER A 88 2.47 11.26 -26.91
C SER A 88 0.97 10.92 -27.10
N PRO A 89 0.59 9.63 -27.15
CA PRO A 89 -0.81 9.22 -27.15
C PRO A 89 -1.60 9.75 -25.94
N LEU A 90 -0.99 9.77 -24.75
CA LEU A 90 -1.60 10.34 -23.55
C LEU A 90 -1.87 11.84 -23.73
N GLY A 91 -0.86 12.58 -24.20
CA GLY A 91 -0.97 14.03 -24.40
C GLY A 91 -2.07 14.42 -25.37
N LYS A 92 -2.25 13.64 -26.46
CA LYS A 92 -3.35 13.86 -27.41
C LYS A 92 -4.71 13.60 -26.77
N LYS A 93 -4.86 12.52 -26.00
CA LYS A 93 -6.12 12.19 -25.31
C LYS A 93 -6.49 13.26 -24.28
N ALA A 94 -5.54 13.64 -23.43
CA ALA A 94 -5.76 14.62 -22.36
C ALA A 94 -6.04 16.02 -22.91
N PHE A 95 -5.31 16.46 -23.94
CA PHE A 95 -5.56 17.75 -24.59
C PHE A 95 -6.95 17.80 -25.24
N LEU A 96 -7.38 16.71 -25.91
CA LEU A 96 -8.72 16.63 -26.49
C LEU A 96 -9.82 16.61 -25.43
N ALA A 97 -9.62 15.89 -24.32
CA ALA A 97 -10.55 15.88 -23.19
C ALA A 97 -10.79 17.28 -22.64
N LEU A 98 -9.72 18.07 -22.47
CA LEU A 98 -9.82 19.48 -22.10
C LEU A 98 -10.55 20.30 -23.17
N CYS A 99 -10.20 20.17 -24.46
CA CYS A 99 -10.90 20.89 -25.52
C CYS A 99 -12.42 20.64 -25.52
N ASP A 100 -12.84 19.38 -25.37
CA ASP A 100 -14.25 19.03 -25.35
C ASP A 100 -14.94 19.56 -24.10
N LYS A 101 -14.32 19.42 -22.92
CA LYS A 101 -14.85 19.96 -21.66
C LYS A 101 -14.95 21.49 -21.68
N THR A 102 -13.87 22.19 -22.02
CA THR A 102 -13.85 23.66 -22.08
C THR A 102 -14.91 24.18 -23.05
N ARG A 103 -15.05 23.57 -24.24
CA ARG A 103 -16.09 23.95 -25.20
C ARG A 103 -17.49 23.72 -24.64
N LEU A 104 -17.74 22.55 -24.05
CA LEU A 104 -19.05 22.22 -23.47
C LEU A 104 -19.42 23.22 -22.37
N GLN A 105 -18.51 23.54 -21.45
CA GLN A 105 -18.74 24.51 -20.38
C GLN A 105 -19.09 25.90 -20.93
N HIS A 106 -18.39 26.38 -21.97
CA HIS A 106 -18.71 27.67 -22.60
C HIS A 106 -20.05 27.67 -23.36
N GLU A 107 -20.55 26.49 -23.74
CA GLU A 107 -21.83 26.33 -24.42
C GLU A 107 -23.00 26.19 -23.45
N THR A 108 -22.78 25.61 -22.27
CA THR A 108 -23.85 25.20 -21.34
C THR A 108 -23.87 25.96 -20.02
N ASP A 109 -22.74 26.46 -19.51
CA ASP A 109 -22.68 27.19 -18.24
C ASP A 109 -23.15 28.64 -18.43
N PRO A 110 -24.26 29.07 -17.80
CA PRO A 110 -24.75 30.44 -17.90
C PRO A 110 -23.72 31.49 -17.46
N ARG A 111 -22.78 31.14 -16.56
CA ARG A 111 -21.72 32.03 -16.08
C ARG A 111 -20.69 32.33 -17.16
N LEU A 112 -20.47 31.39 -18.08
CA LEU A 112 -19.52 31.50 -19.19
C LEU A 112 -20.17 31.99 -20.49
N ALA A 113 -21.49 32.16 -20.52
CA ALA A 113 -22.23 32.53 -21.73
C ALA A 113 -21.70 33.80 -22.42
N ALA A 114 -21.25 34.81 -21.64
CA ALA A 114 -20.65 36.04 -22.17
C ALA A 114 -19.32 35.81 -22.93
N TRP A 115 -18.63 34.70 -22.63
CA TRP A 115 -17.30 34.36 -23.12
C TRP A 115 -17.32 33.29 -24.21
N LYS A 116 -18.49 32.86 -24.69
CA LYS A 116 -18.64 31.84 -25.74
C LYS A 116 -17.84 32.14 -27.02
N HIS A 117 -17.60 33.42 -27.31
CA HIS A 117 -16.76 33.83 -28.44
C HIS A 117 -15.31 33.35 -28.33
N LEU A 118 -14.78 33.13 -27.11
CA LEU A 118 -13.43 32.62 -26.86
C LEU A 118 -13.23 31.16 -27.26
N VAL A 119 -14.29 30.41 -27.54
CA VAL A 119 -14.20 29.01 -28.01
C VAL A 119 -14.84 28.82 -29.40
N SER A 120 -15.15 29.92 -30.09
CA SER A 120 -15.92 29.91 -31.34
C SER A 120 -15.19 29.32 -32.55
N THR A 121 -13.87 29.16 -32.47
CA THR A 121 -13.04 28.54 -33.50
C THR A 121 -12.02 27.61 -32.84
N THR A 122 -11.49 26.64 -33.59
CA THR A 122 -10.45 25.73 -33.09
C THR A 122 -9.24 26.48 -32.54
N ALA A 123 -8.75 27.51 -33.23
CA ALA A 123 -7.60 28.30 -32.77
C ALA A 123 -7.88 29.07 -31.46
N LEU A 124 -9.10 29.57 -31.27
CA LEU A 124 -9.49 30.26 -30.05
C LEU A 124 -9.66 29.29 -28.88
N LEU A 125 -10.29 28.13 -29.13
CA LEU A 125 -10.41 27.06 -28.15
C LEU A 125 -9.03 26.55 -27.70
N GLU A 126 -8.14 26.26 -28.65
CA GLU A 126 -6.77 25.85 -28.33
C GLU A 126 -6.04 26.89 -27.49
N LYS A 127 -6.17 28.18 -27.82
CA LYS A 127 -5.56 29.26 -27.03
C LYS A 127 -6.13 29.29 -25.61
N ARG A 128 -7.44 29.07 -25.43
CA ARG A 128 -8.08 29.02 -24.11
C ARG A 128 -7.57 27.82 -23.30
N VAL A 129 -7.54 26.63 -23.90
CA VAL A 129 -7.05 25.41 -23.25
C VAL A 129 -5.58 25.52 -22.87
N VAL A 130 -4.75 26.17 -23.69
CA VAL A 130 -3.33 26.43 -23.33
C VAL A 130 -3.23 27.32 -22.09
N ALA A 131 -4.05 28.37 -21.99
CA ALA A 131 -4.06 29.22 -20.79
C ALA A 131 -4.55 28.44 -19.56
N GLU A 132 -5.59 27.63 -19.71
CA GLU A 132 -6.11 26.74 -18.65
C GLU A 132 -5.06 25.74 -18.17
N LEU A 133 -4.30 25.13 -19.10
CA LEU A 133 -3.18 24.23 -18.75
C LEU A 133 -2.07 24.92 -17.95
N GLN A 134 -1.79 26.20 -18.21
CA GLN A 134 -0.80 26.96 -17.44
C GLN A 134 -1.28 27.23 -16.02
N GLU A 135 -2.56 27.58 -15.86
CA GLU A 135 -3.20 27.78 -14.55
C GLU A 135 -3.28 26.47 -13.75
N LEU A 136 -3.62 25.36 -14.42
CA LEU A 136 -3.68 24.03 -13.81
C LEU A 136 -2.29 23.53 -13.40
N GLU A 137 -1.25 23.78 -14.20
CA GLU A 137 0.12 23.38 -13.85
C GLU A 137 0.50 23.98 -12.49
N LEU A 138 0.36 25.29 -12.31
CA LEU A 138 0.70 25.96 -11.04
C LEU A 138 -0.07 25.36 -9.85
N GLN A 139 -1.38 25.12 -10.01
CA GLN A 139 -2.21 24.53 -8.94
C GLN A 139 -1.81 23.10 -8.60
N VAL A 140 -1.42 22.29 -9.59
CA VAL A 140 -0.92 20.92 -9.37
C VAL A 140 0.34 20.95 -8.50
N TRP A 141 1.27 21.86 -8.78
CA TRP A 141 2.51 21.97 -8.00
C TRP A 141 2.24 22.40 -6.55
N SER A 142 1.33 23.36 -6.34
CA SER A 142 0.89 23.75 -5.00
C SER A 142 0.22 22.59 -4.25
N GLU A 143 -0.69 21.87 -4.91
CA GLU A 143 -1.40 20.75 -4.29
C GLU A 143 -0.47 19.58 -3.93
N LEU A 144 0.55 19.31 -4.76
CA LEU A 144 1.59 18.33 -4.42
C LEU A 144 2.37 18.77 -3.17
N MET A 145 2.76 20.04 -3.06
CA MET A 145 3.47 20.55 -1.89
C MET A 145 2.62 20.46 -0.61
N GLU A 146 1.36 20.88 -0.68
CA GLU A 146 0.42 20.79 0.45
C GLU A 146 0.17 19.33 0.87
N GLY A 147 0.10 18.41 -0.09
CA GLY A 147 0.01 16.97 0.17
C GLY A 147 1.24 16.41 0.89
N LEU A 148 2.45 16.81 0.46
CA LEU A 148 3.71 16.36 1.06
C LEU A 148 3.88 16.89 2.49
N MET A 149 3.43 18.13 2.76
CA MET A 149 3.36 18.67 4.11
C MET A 149 2.40 17.84 4.98
N ALA A 150 1.20 17.57 4.48
CA ALA A 150 0.17 16.82 5.20
C ALA A 150 0.53 15.34 5.44
N SER A 151 1.43 14.75 4.65
CA SER A 151 2.00 13.42 4.87
C SER A 151 3.34 13.44 5.62
N ASN A 152 3.77 14.60 6.14
CA ASN A 152 5.06 14.78 6.83
C ASN A 152 6.30 14.44 5.97
N ALA A 153 6.18 14.39 4.64
CA ALA A 153 7.26 14.01 3.72
C ALA A 153 8.20 15.21 3.44
N CYS A 154 8.88 15.71 4.48
CA CYS A 154 9.66 16.95 4.46
C CYS A 154 10.78 16.96 3.40
N SER A 155 11.49 15.85 3.23
CA SER A 155 12.56 15.72 2.23
C SER A 155 12.02 15.85 0.81
N ASP A 156 10.89 15.19 0.53
CA ASP A 156 10.22 15.25 -0.76
C ASP A 156 9.65 16.64 -1.01
N TYR A 157 9.07 17.28 0.00
CA TYR A 157 8.57 18.66 -0.10
C TYR A 157 9.71 19.63 -0.47
N LEU A 158 10.89 19.49 0.14
CA LEU A 158 12.06 20.30 -0.20
C LEU A 158 12.54 20.05 -1.63
N THR A 159 12.67 18.78 -2.03
CA THR A 159 13.07 18.40 -3.39
C THR A 159 12.11 18.97 -4.42
N LEU A 160 10.80 18.78 -4.22
CA LEU A 160 9.78 19.24 -5.16
C LEU A 160 9.73 20.78 -5.22
N SER A 161 9.90 21.47 -4.09
CA SER A 161 9.98 22.93 -4.05
C SER A 161 11.16 23.48 -4.87
N GLN A 162 12.32 22.80 -4.82
CA GLN A 162 13.49 23.17 -5.62
C GLN A 162 13.26 22.91 -7.10
N GLU A 163 12.62 21.78 -7.46
CA GLU A 163 12.23 21.48 -8.83
C GLU A 163 11.26 22.54 -9.39
N ALA A 164 10.30 22.98 -8.57
CA ALA A 164 9.34 24.03 -8.95
C ALA A 164 10.02 25.37 -9.24
N VAL A 165 11.04 25.77 -8.47
CA VAL A 165 11.82 26.99 -8.74
C VAL A 165 12.53 26.91 -10.09
N LEU A 166 13.07 25.74 -10.46
CA LEU A 166 13.70 25.53 -11.76
C LEU A 166 12.67 25.53 -12.90
N ARG A 167 11.49 24.97 -12.65
CA ARG A 167 10.40 24.88 -13.62
C ARG A 167 9.73 26.22 -13.88
N PHE A 168 9.57 27.06 -12.85
CA PHE A 168 8.88 28.35 -12.89
C PHE A 168 9.77 29.49 -12.37
N PRO A 169 10.86 29.82 -13.09
CA PRO A 169 11.84 30.81 -12.61
C PRO A 169 11.32 32.25 -12.51
N GLN A 170 10.13 32.52 -13.08
CA GLN A 170 9.47 33.83 -13.03
C GLN A 170 8.39 33.91 -11.95
N ASP A 171 8.04 32.79 -11.33
CA ASP A 171 7.07 32.75 -10.25
C ASP A 171 7.78 33.00 -8.91
N ALA A 172 7.38 34.07 -8.23
CA ALA A 172 8.00 34.50 -6.99
C ALA A 172 7.54 33.67 -5.77
N VAL A 173 6.51 32.82 -5.91
CA VAL A 173 5.94 32.02 -4.82
C VAL A 173 6.82 30.80 -4.51
N PHE A 174 7.34 30.10 -5.52
CA PHE A 174 8.14 28.89 -5.28
C PHE A 174 9.45 29.11 -4.52
N PRO A 175 10.17 30.25 -4.68
CA PRO A 175 11.29 30.58 -3.80
C PRO A 175 10.91 30.67 -2.32
N SER A 176 9.71 31.14 -1.97
CA SER A 176 9.21 31.08 -0.59
C SER A 176 8.88 29.65 -0.15
N GLU A 177 8.37 28.80 -1.03
CA GLU A 177 8.12 27.39 -0.71
C GLU A 177 9.40 26.63 -0.34
N VAL A 178 10.53 26.93 -0.98
CA VAL A 178 11.83 26.36 -0.57
C VAL A 178 12.22 26.77 0.87
N LEU A 179 11.90 28.00 1.27
CA LEU A 179 12.15 28.46 2.65
C LEU A 179 11.18 27.78 3.63
N ASN A 180 9.91 27.66 3.25
CA ASN A 180 8.88 26.97 4.03
C ASN A 180 9.27 25.50 4.25
N ALA A 181 9.68 24.78 3.20
CA ALA A 181 10.11 23.39 3.29
C ALA A 181 11.31 23.20 4.24
N LYS A 182 12.30 24.10 4.20
CA LYS A 182 13.42 24.06 5.16
C LYS A 182 12.98 24.33 6.59
N SER A 183 12.05 25.26 6.79
CA SER A 183 11.47 25.55 8.10
C SER A 183 10.67 24.36 8.63
N TRP A 184 9.92 23.67 7.77
CA TRP A 184 9.13 22.49 8.12
C TRP A 184 10.02 21.32 8.50
N PHE A 185 11.06 21.05 7.70
CA PHE A 185 12.06 20.02 7.99
C PHE A 185 12.70 20.24 9.36
N LYS A 186 13.09 21.50 9.65
CA LYS A 186 13.67 21.85 10.95
C LYS A 186 12.69 21.65 12.11
N GLN A 187 11.44 22.09 11.98
CA GLN A 187 10.44 21.90 13.03
C GLN A 187 10.22 20.42 13.35
N ARG A 188 10.18 19.57 12.32
CA ARG A 188 10.06 18.13 12.52
C ARG A 188 11.32 17.49 13.13
N ASP A 189 12.51 17.95 12.74
CA ASP A 189 13.76 17.53 13.40
C ASP A 189 13.74 17.88 14.89
N ASP A 190 13.31 19.10 15.25
CA ASP A 190 13.20 19.54 16.65
C ASP A 190 12.20 18.65 17.43
N ILE A 191 11.01 18.34 16.87
CA ILE A 191 10.01 17.45 17.49
C ILE A 191 10.56 16.04 17.71
N LEU A 192 11.19 15.43 16.70
CA LEU A 192 11.67 14.06 16.83
C LEU A 192 12.89 13.97 17.76
N ARG A 193 13.70 15.04 17.84
CA ARG A 193 14.83 15.13 18.76
C ARG A 193 14.39 15.13 20.22
N GLU A 194 13.23 15.70 20.54
CA GLU A 194 12.65 15.61 21.89
C GLU A 194 12.36 14.15 22.29
N GLN A 195 11.89 13.31 21.35
CA GLN A 195 11.66 11.88 21.59
C GLN A 195 12.98 11.11 21.78
N VAL A 196 14.02 11.47 21.03
CA VAL A 196 15.37 10.90 21.22
C VAL A 196 15.94 11.28 22.58
N ASP A 197 15.82 12.56 22.96
CA ASP A 197 16.29 13.06 24.25
C ASP A 197 15.53 12.43 25.43
N ALA A 198 14.25 12.08 25.23
CA ALA A 198 13.42 11.34 26.19
C ALA A 198 13.75 9.84 26.26
N GLY A 199 14.52 9.30 25.31
CA GLY A 199 14.84 7.87 25.21
C GLY A 199 13.73 7.01 24.59
N GLU A 200 12.73 7.64 23.97
CA GLU A 200 11.57 7.00 23.32
C GLU A 200 11.86 6.60 21.86
N MET A 201 12.94 7.15 21.28
CA MET A 201 13.35 6.92 19.89
C MET A 201 14.88 6.82 19.78
N SER A 202 15.39 5.93 18.92
CA SER A 202 16.82 5.92 18.60
C SER A 202 17.18 6.98 17.56
N GLU A 203 18.44 7.42 17.52
CA GLU A 203 18.91 8.37 16.51
C GLU A 203 18.74 7.80 15.08
N GLU A 204 18.96 6.50 14.88
CA GLU A 204 18.75 5.85 13.58
C GLU A 204 17.27 5.89 13.16
N LYS A 205 16.35 5.59 14.10
CA LYS A 205 14.90 5.66 13.85
C LYS A 205 14.47 7.10 13.57
N MET A 206 15.04 8.08 14.29
CA MET A 206 14.80 9.50 14.05
C MET A 206 15.23 9.91 12.64
N GLN A 207 16.46 9.58 12.23
CA GLN A 207 16.95 9.91 10.89
C GLN A 207 16.10 9.27 9.79
N ALA A 208 15.72 7.99 9.93
CA ALA A 208 14.82 7.32 8.98
C ALA A 208 13.44 7.99 8.93
N THR A 209 12.87 8.34 10.09
CA THR A 209 11.57 8.99 10.22
C THR A 209 11.57 10.40 9.66
N LEU A 210 12.65 11.17 9.84
CA LEU A 210 12.77 12.54 9.35
C LEU A 210 12.91 12.59 7.82
N HIS A 211 13.63 11.62 7.24
CA HIS A 211 13.85 11.56 5.80
C HIS A 211 12.61 11.09 5.02
N ASN A 212 11.76 10.28 5.64
CA ASN A 212 10.46 9.86 5.10
C ASN A 212 9.31 10.67 5.73
N GLY A 213 8.11 10.57 5.19
CA GLY A 213 6.87 10.93 5.88
C GLY A 213 6.21 9.72 6.54
N GLY A 214 4.95 9.89 6.95
CA GLY A 214 4.15 8.83 7.54
C GLY A 214 2.65 9.10 7.44
N VAL A 215 1.87 8.03 7.30
CA VAL A 215 0.41 8.07 7.33
C VAL A 215 -0.13 6.90 8.15
N TYR A 216 -1.27 7.11 8.82
CA TYR A 216 -1.97 6.05 9.52
C TYR A 216 -2.69 5.12 8.53
N PRO A 217 -2.60 3.79 8.71
CA PRO A 217 -3.42 2.86 7.96
C PRO A 217 -4.89 2.97 8.38
N VAL A 218 -5.75 3.30 7.41
CA VAL A 218 -7.20 3.44 7.64
C VAL A 218 -8.01 2.60 6.65
N ALA A 219 -9.15 2.09 7.12
CA ALA A 219 -10.18 1.57 6.23
C ALA A 219 -10.91 2.77 5.61
N TYR A 220 -10.76 2.97 4.30
CA TYR A 220 -11.38 4.11 3.64
C TYR A 220 -12.92 3.98 3.62
N LEU A 221 -13.61 5.10 3.79
CA LEU A 221 -15.05 5.12 4.08
C LEU A 221 -15.95 4.70 2.91
N TRP A 222 -15.38 4.65 1.70
CA TRP A 222 -16.03 4.14 0.49
C TRP A 222 -15.69 2.67 0.20
N MET A 223 -14.94 1.99 1.08
CA MET A 223 -14.72 0.55 0.96
C MET A 223 -16.04 -0.20 1.17
N GLN A 224 -16.33 -1.10 0.23
CA GLN A 224 -17.41 -2.07 0.37
C GLN A 224 -17.06 -3.11 1.44
N GLU A 225 -18.09 -3.72 2.01
CA GLU A 225 -17.93 -4.68 3.12
C GLU A 225 -17.06 -5.88 2.74
N ASP A 226 -17.11 -6.28 1.47
CA ASP A 226 -16.34 -7.39 0.91
C ASP A 226 -14.86 -7.06 0.64
N PHE A 227 -14.42 -5.82 0.88
CA PHE A 227 -13.00 -5.46 0.96
C PHE A 227 -12.47 -5.46 2.39
N VAL A 228 -13.36 -5.37 3.39
CA VAL A 228 -12.98 -5.33 4.80
C VAL A 228 -13.15 -6.70 5.44
N SER A 229 -14.16 -7.47 4.98
CA SER A 229 -14.50 -8.79 5.47
C SER A 229 -14.39 -9.89 4.40
N ARG A 230 -14.08 -11.13 4.80
CA ARG A 230 -14.12 -12.31 3.91
C ARG A 230 -15.40 -13.10 4.05
N GLU A 231 -16.00 -13.41 2.90
CA GLU A 231 -17.12 -14.35 2.76
C GLU A 231 -16.76 -15.79 3.18
N ASP A 232 -17.73 -16.53 3.72
CA ASP A 232 -17.51 -17.94 4.12
C ASP A 232 -17.10 -18.83 2.93
N SER A 233 -17.58 -18.52 1.72
CA SER A 233 -17.16 -19.23 0.51
C SER A 233 -15.67 -19.08 0.20
N PHE A 234 -15.04 -17.98 0.63
CA PHE A 234 -13.59 -17.78 0.52
C PHE A 234 -12.87 -18.62 1.58
N LEU A 235 -13.36 -18.63 2.82
CA LEU A 235 -12.82 -19.48 3.88
C LEU A 235 -12.83 -20.97 3.49
N ASP A 236 -13.88 -21.45 2.84
CA ASP A 236 -13.96 -22.82 2.32
C ASP A 236 -12.89 -23.12 1.26
N ARG A 237 -12.47 -22.13 0.47
CA ARG A 237 -11.34 -22.29 -0.47
C ARG A 237 -10.02 -22.39 0.29
N CYS A 238 -9.80 -21.54 1.29
CA CYS A 238 -8.62 -21.62 2.14
C CYS A 238 -8.52 -22.97 2.88
N LYS A 239 -9.64 -23.51 3.39
CA LYS A 239 -9.69 -24.86 3.99
C LYS A 239 -9.26 -25.95 3.01
N LYS A 240 -9.69 -25.86 1.75
CA LYS A 240 -9.26 -26.79 0.69
C LYS A 240 -7.75 -26.67 0.42
N GLU A 241 -7.22 -25.46 0.33
CA GLU A 241 -5.78 -25.23 0.18
C GLU A 241 -4.96 -25.81 1.34
N PHE A 242 -5.41 -25.61 2.59
CA PHE A 242 -4.82 -26.25 3.78
C PHE A 242 -4.79 -27.78 3.64
N SER A 243 -5.89 -28.40 3.20
CA SER A 243 -5.96 -29.87 3.06
C SER A 243 -4.98 -30.46 2.03
N VAL A 244 -4.46 -29.63 1.12
CA VAL A 244 -3.44 -30.04 0.14
C VAL A 244 -2.03 -29.94 0.74
N ARG A 245 -1.82 -29.03 1.70
CA ARG A 245 -0.51 -28.68 2.26
C ARG A 245 -0.27 -29.17 3.69
N SER A 246 -1.33 -29.62 4.36
CA SER A 246 -1.32 -30.17 5.70
C SER A 246 -2.23 -31.39 5.81
N THR A 247 -1.90 -32.29 6.73
CA THR A 247 -2.72 -33.46 7.10
C THR A 247 -3.31 -33.38 8.50
N ASN A 248 -3.00 -32.31 9.23
CA ASN A 248 -3.28 -32.14 10.65
C ASN A 248 -3.72 -30.71 11.03
N SER A 249 -3.82 -29.78 10.08
CA SER A 249 -4.30 -28.43 10.34
C SER A 249 -5.31 -27.95 9.29
N THR A 250 -6.10 -26.95 9.68
CA THR A 250 -7.07 -26.24 8.85
C THR A 250 -7.12 -24.78 9.24
N VAL A 251 -7.98 -23.99 8.59
CA VAL A 251 -8.25 -22.59 8.93
C VAL A 251 -9.71 -22.40 9.34
N SER A 252 -9.94 -21.54 10.33
CA SER A 252 -11.27 -21.09 10.75
C SER A 252 -11.22 -19.61 11.15
N ARG A 253 -12.37 -19.04 11.52
CA ARG A 253 -12.42 -17.74 12.20
C ARG A 253 -11.86 -17.91 13.63
N SER A 254 -10.95 -17.02 14.02
CA SER A 254 -10.38 -16.98 15.37
C SER A 254 -11.14 -16.02 16.26
N ALA A 255 -11.21 -16.34 17.55
CA ALA A 255 -11.80 -15.49 18.58
C ALA A 255 -10.73 -14.65 19.32
N ILE A 256 -9.48 -14.62 18.82
CA ILE A 256 -8.35 -13.96 19.52
C ILE A 256 -8.56 -12.46 19.78
N ARG A 257 -9.41 -11.80 18.99
CA ARG A 257 -9.75 -10.38 19.14
C ARG A 257 -11.14 -10.12 19.74
N ASP A 258 -11.87 -11.17 20.14
CA ASP A 258 -13.15 -11.06 20.83
C ASP A 258 -12.92 -10.91 22.34
N LEU A 259 -12.31 -9.78 22.72
CA LEU A 259 -12.03 -9.43 24.11
C LEU A 259 -13.22 -8.59 24.62
N ASP A 260 -13.93 -9.16 25.59
CA ASP A 260 -15.11 -8.62 26.30
C ASP A 260 -16.41 -8.47 25.49
N ALA A 261 -17.35 -9.39 25.75
CA ALA A 261 -18.72 -9.39 25.23
C ALA A 261 -19.64 -8.31 25.85
N GLU A 262 -19.08 -7.30 26.54
CA GLU A 262 -19.84 -6.23 27.22
C GLU A 262 -19.80 -4.86 26.50
N ASP A 263 -18.91 -4.65 25.53
CA ASP A 263 -18.93 -3.45 24.69
C ASP A 263 -19.59 -3.73 23.33
N ASP A 264 -20.52 -2.89 22.91
CA ASP A 264 -21.19 -2.87 21.59
C ASP A 264 -20.18 -2.56 20.43
N ALA A 265 -18.89 -2.80 20.62
CA ALA A 265 -17.89 -2.70 19.58
C ALA A 265 -18.14 -3.81 18.54
N PRO A 266 -18.09 -3.52 17.22
CA PRO A 266 -18.30 -4.52 16.20
C PRO A 266 -17.30 -5.66 16.40
N SER A 267 -17.84 -6.88 16.54
CA SER A 267 -17.04 -8.09 16.69
C SER A 267 -15.88 -8.07 15.69
N SER A 268 -14.70 -8.44 16.14
CA SER A 268 -13.53 -8.68 15.31
C SER A 268 -13.70 -9.83 14.31
N GLY A 269 -14.94 -10.30 14.06
CA GLY A 269 -15.35 -11.60 13.54
C GLY A 269 -14.83 -11.99 12.16
N ASP A 270 -13.98 -11.17 11.57
CA ASP A 270 -13.16 -11.51 10.42
C ASP A 270 -11.67 -11.51 10.76
N VAL A 271 -11.25 -12.23 11.80
CA VAL A 271 -9.87 -12.71 11.96
C VAL A 271 -9.81 -14.20 11.62
N LEU A 272 -8.85 -14.63 10.80
CA LEU A 272 -8.61 -16.05 10.55
C LEU A 272 -7.57 -16.60 11.53
N GLY A 273 -7.66 -17.88 11.84
CA GLY A 273 -6.68 -18.63 12.62
C GLY A 273 -6.49 -20.03 12.05
N ALA A 274 -5.31 -20.60 12.25
CA ALA A 274 -5.01 -21.99 11.93
C ALA A 274 -5.33 -22.90 13.13
N PHE A 275 -5.94 -24.05 12.91
CA PHE A 275 -6.39 -24.96 13.98
C PHE A 275 -5.96 -26.39 13.69
N ALA A 276 -5.61 -27.13 14.75
CA ALA A 276 -5.33 -28.56 14.66
C ALA A 276 -6.61 -29.36 14.37
N THR A 277 -6.57 -30.26 13.39
CA THR A 277 -7.71 -31.15 13.06
C THR A 277 -7.59 -32.53 13.70
N LYS A 278 -6.49 -32.80 14.38
CA LYS A 278 -6.17 -34.00 15.16
C LYS A 278 -4.95 -33.69 16.03
N GLY A 279 -4.63 -34.55 16.98
CA GLY A 279 -3.41 -34.40 17.78
C GLY A 279 -2.13 -34.32 16.92
N ILE A 280 -1.24 -33.39 17.25
CA ILE A 280 0.05 -33.17 16.59
C ILE A 280 1.15 -33.37 17.62
N ALA A 281 2.11 -34.26 17.37
CA ALA A 281 3.20 -34.50 18.31
C ALA A 281 4.27 -33.40 18.19
N LEU A 282 5.05 -33.21 19.26
CA LEU A 282 6.24 -32.39 19.24
C LEU A 282 7.11 -32.65 17.99
N ALA A 283 7.53 -31.57 17.33
CA ALA A 283 8.35 -31.54 16.12
C ALA A 283 7.70 -32.10 14.84
N ASP A 284 6.46 -32.59 14.89
CA ASP A 284 5.74 -32.96 13.67
C ASP A 284 5.48 -31.73 12.80
N THR A 285 5.56 -31.95 11.49
CA THR A 285 5.22 -30.91 10.49
C THR A 285 3.73 -30.60 10.55
N VAL A 286 3.42 -29.32 10.73
CA VAL A 286 2.07 -28.75 10.74
C VAL A 286 1.65 -28.33 9.33
N LEU A 287 2.56 -27.69 8.58
CA LEU A 287 2.27 -27.12 7.27
C LEU A 287 3.56 -26.96 6.47
N VAL A 288 3.49 -27.17 5.14
CA VAL A 288 4.52 -26.73 4.20
C VAL A 288 3.89 -25.77 3.21
N ASP A 289 4.23 -24.49 3.32
CA ASP A 289 3.63 -23.42 2.53
C ASP A 289 4.63 -22.84 1.53
N SER A 290 4.36 -23.03 0.24
CA SER A 290 5.18 -22.49 -0.85
C SER A 290 4.50 -21.28 -1.46
N THR A 291 5.25 -20.24 -1.78
CA THR A 291 4.71 -19.03 -2.41
C THR A 291 5.44 -18.62 -3.68
N VAL A 292 4.68 -18.05 -4.61
CA VAL A 292 5.17 -17.35 -5.81
C VAL A 292 5.19 -15.82 -5.63
N ALA A 293 4.68 -15.34 -4.49
CA ALA A 293 4.72 -13.95 -4.05
C ALA A 293 5.95 -13.71 -3.17
N GLY A 294 7.12 -14.08 -3.69
CA GLY A 294 8.43 -13.85 -3.08
C GLY A 294 9.36 -13.16 -4.06
N VAL A 295 10.24 -12.30 -3.53
CA VAL A 295 11.24 -11.56 -4.28
C VAL A 295 12.55 -11.50 -3.51
N THR A 296 13.66 -11.26 -4.20
CA THR A 296 15.01 -11.21 -3.64
C THR A 296 15.83 -10.18 -4.41
N SER A 297 16.88 -9.67 -3.77
CA SER A 297 17.82 -8.73 -4.40
C SER A 297 18.64 -9.35 -5.53
N SER A 298 18.70 -10.68 -5.66
CA SER A 298 19.51 -11.32 -6.71
C SER A 298 18.69 -11.81 -7.90
N ALA A 299 19.03 -11.30 -9.08
CA ALA A 299 18.50 -11.75 -10.36
C ALA A 299 18.97 -13.17 -10.76
N GLU A 300 19.96 -13.74 -10.07
CA GLU A 300 20.50 -15.09 -10.34
C GLU A 300 19.66 -16.21 -9.69
N ARG A 301 18.66 -15.86 -8.87
CA ARG A 301 17.78 -16.82 -8.21
C ARG A 301 16.54 -17.09 -9.04
N CYS A 302 15.94 -18.26 -8.82
CA CYS A 302 14.73 -18.67 -9.53
C CYS A 302 13.61 -17.63 -9.33
N PRO A 303 13.05 -17.04 -10.41
CA PRO A 303 12.03 -16.01 -10.28
C PRO A 303 10.72 -16.48 -9.63
N THR A 304 10.52 -17.79 -9.48
CA THR A 304 9.27 -18.38 -8.96
C THR A 304 9.33 -18.65 -7.47
N CYS A 305 10.37 -19.34 -7.01
CA CYS A 305 10.51 -19.75 -5.62
C CYS A 305 11.66 -19.06 -4.89
N CYS A 306 12.36 -18.13 -5.56
CA CYS A 306 13.60 -17.51 -5.06
C CYS A 306 14.67 -18.55 -4.68
N GLY A 307 14.56 -19.78 -5.19
CA GLY A 307 15.52 -20.86 -4.94
C GLY A 307 16.80 -20.69 -5.75
N ARG A 308 17.86 -21.39 -5.34
CA ARG A 308 19.11 -21.46 -6.11
C ARG A 308 18.86 -22.16 -7.45
N ILE A 309 19.45 -21.62 -8.52
CA ILE A 309 19.48 -22.27 -9.84
C ILE A 309 20.79 -23.06 -9.93
N THR A 310 20.71 -24.38 -9.87
CA THR A 310 21.87 -25.27 -10.10
C THR A 310 21.90 -25.79 -11.54
N GLU A 311 20.74 -25.93 -12.15
CA GLU A 311 20.54 -26.26 -13.56
C GLU A 311 19.54 -25.28 -14.15
N GLU A 312 19.85 -24.70 -15.30
CA GLU A 312 18.98 -23.73 -15.98
C GLU A 312 17.88 -24.45 -16.75
N ILE A 313 16.64 -24.31 -16.27
CA ILE A 313 15.46 -24.71 -17.02
C ILE A 313 14.89 -23.47 -17.69
N LEU A 314 14.80 -23.51 -19.02
CA LEU A 314 14.19 -22.44 -19.82
C LEU A 314 12.75 -22.80 -20.17
N ASN A 315 11.93 -21.79 -20.45
CA ASN A 315 10.59 -21.98 -20.96
C ASN A 315 10.52 -21.69 -22.47
N ASP A 316 9.39 -21.99 -23.11
CA ASP A 316 9.22 -21.78 -24.56
C ASP A 316 8.97 -20.30 -24.94
N CYS A 317 8.77 -19.42 -23.96
CA CYS A 317 8.44 -18.01 -24.16
C CYS A 317 9.70 -17.12 -24.25
N CYS A 318 10.63 -17.27 -23.30
CA CYS A 318 11.87 -16.48 -23.27
C CYS A 318 13.00 -17.19 -22.49
N SER A 319 14.19 -16.59 -22.47
CA SER A 319 15.41 -17.15 -21.88
C SER A 319 15.57 -16.91 -20.37
N VAL A 320 14.47 -16.64 -19.65
CA VAL A 320 14.53 -16.49 -18.19
C VAL A 320 14.79 -17.87 -17.56
N PRO A 321 15.83 -18.03 -16.70
CA PRO A 321 16.16 -19.31 -16.10
C PRO A 321 15.32 -19.62 -14.86
N TYR A 322 14.95 -20.88 -14.71
CA TYR A 322 14.23 -21.43 -13.56
C TYR A 322 14.99 -22.63 -12.96
N CYS A 323 14.79 -22.91 -11.68
CA CYS A 323 15.45 -24.05 -11.02
C CYS A 323 14.81 -25.41 -11.34
N SER A 324 13.58 -25.45 -11.87
CA SER A 324 12.88 -26.69 -12.20
C SER A 324 11.80 -26.49 -13.27
N PRO A 325 11.36 -27.56 -13.97
CA PRO A 325 10.21 -27.50 -14.87
C PRO A 325 8.92 -27.03 -14.20
N ASP A 326 8.71 -27.40 -12.93
CA ASP A 326 7.54 -26.99 -12.16
C ASP A 326 7.56 -25.49 -11.88
N CYS A 327 8.71 -24.91 -11.52
CA CYS A 327 8.85 -23.47 -11.35
C CYS A 327 8.62 -22.72 -12.68
N SER A 328 9.22 -23.20 -13.76
CA SER A 328 9.02 -22.65 -15.11
C SER A 328 7.53 -22.63 -15.49
N LYS A 329 6.83 -23.76 -15.34
CA LYS A 329 5.40 -23.85 -15.59
C LYS A 329 4.59 -22.94 -14.67
N THR A 330 4.87 -22.96 -13.37
CA THR A 330 4.17 -22.13 -12.40
C THR A 330 4.28 -20.65 -12.74
N ALA A 331 5.47 -20.18 -13.15
CA ALA A 331 5.63 -18.80 -13.60
C ALA A 331 4.76 -18.48 -14.82
N LEU A 332 4.76 -19.35 -15.84
CA LEU A 332 3.92 -19.20 -17.03
C LEU A 332 2.43 -19.10 -16.68
N ASP A 333 1.99 -19.90 -15.71
CA ASP A 333 0.58 -19.97 -15.29
C ASP A 333 0.16 -18.81 -14.38
N THR A 334 1.10 -18.06 -13.75
CA THR A 334 0.76 -17.14 -12.64
C THR A 334 1.20 -15.69 -12.78
N PHE A 335 2.37 -15.38 -13.35
CA PHE A 335 2.82 -13.97 -13.43
C PHE A 335 3.66 -13.65 -14.67
N HIS A 336 4.27 -14.65 -15.32
CA HIS A 336 5.24 -14.45 -16.38
C HIS A 336 4.67 -13.64 -17.55
N ALA A 337 3.46 -13.98 -18.01
CA ALA A 337 2.80 -13.29 -19.11
C ALA A 337 2.56 -11.79 -18.81
N SER A 338 2.37 -11.42 -17.55
CA SER A 338 2.16 -10.03 -17.13
C SER A 338 3.43 -9.19 -17.20
N VAL A 339 4.62 -9.80 -17.05
CA VAL A 339 5.91 -9.08 -16.92
C VAL A 339 6.87 -9.32 -18.09
N CYS A 340 6.74 -10.41 -18.82
CA CYS A 340 7.67 -10.78 -19.88
C CYS A 340 7.72 -9.72 -21.00
N GLY A 341 8.93 -9.32 -21.38
CA GLY A 341 9.17 -8.34 -22.44
C GLY A 341 8.93 -6.87 -22.06
N LYS A 342 8.65 -6.59 -20.78
CA LYS A 342 8.50 -5.23 -20.24
C LYS A 342 9.77 -4.80 -19.51
N ASP A 343 9.98 -3.48 -19.39
CA ASP A 343 11.16 -2.92 -18.74
C ASP A 343 10.88 -2.56 -17.27
N PHE A 344 11.34 -3.42 -16.37
CA PHE A 344 11.36 -3.17 -14.93
C PHE A 344 12.78 -3.00 -14.38
N GLY A 345 13.75 -2.66 -15.24
CA GLY A 345 15.16 -2.52 -14.85
C GLY A 345 15.37 -1.51 -13.72
N PHE A 346 14.55 -0.45 -13.68
CA PHE A 346 14.59 0.55 -12.63
C PHE A 346 14.27 -0.01 -11.23
N LEU A 347 13.47 -1.07 -11.12
CA LEU A 347 13.18 -1.74 -9.85
C LEU A 347 14.24 -2.75 -9.49
N THR A 348 14.64 -3.58 -10.46
CA THR A 348 15.61 -4.66 -10.21
C THR A 348 16.97 -4.08 -9.82
N SER A 349 17.42 -3.01 -10.49
CA SER A 349 18.68 -2.35 -10.13
C SER A 349 18.65 -1.67 -8.75
N ALA A 350 17.49 -1.16 -8.32
CA ALA A 350 17.33 -0.64 -6.97
C ALA A 350 17.41 -1.78 -5.94
N ALA A 351 16.68 -2.87 -6.18
CA ALA A 351 16.64 -4.04 -5.30
C ALA A 351 17.97 -4.78 -5.18
N GLU A 352 18.80 -4.80 -6.23
CA GLU A 352 20.15 -5.40 -6.21
C GLU A 352 21.09 -4.73 -5.19
N SER A 353 20.80 -3.50 -4.80
CA SER A 353 21.55 -2.76 -3.79
C SER A 353 21.03 -2.98 -2.36
N ALA A 354 19.94 -3.73 -2.18
CA ALA A 354 19.38 -3.98 -0.87
C ALA A 354 20.32 -4.85 -0.02
N GLU A 355 20.63 -4.36 1.18
CA GLU A 355 21.44 -5.09 2.17
C GLU A 355 20.58 -5.78 3.24
N LEU A 356 19.36 -5.29 3.44
CA LEU A 356 18.41 -5.76 4.46
C LEU A 356 17.12 -6.24 3.83
N THR A 357 16.43 -7.16 4.53
CA THR A 357 15.13 -7.70 4.09
C THR A 357 13.99 -6.68 4.21
N THR A 358 14.21 -5.59 4.93
CA THR A 358 13.26 -4.50 5.18
C THR A 358 13.43 -3.32 4.22
N ASP A 359 14.29 -3.45 3.21
CA ASP A 359 14.56 -2.38 2.25
C ASP A 359 13.31 -2.08 1.36
N LEU A 360 12.98 -0.80 1.19
CA LEU A 360 11.81 -0.34 0.41
C LEU A 360 11.89 -0.71 -1.08
N SER A 361 13.10 -0.92 -1.61
CA SER A 361 13.28 -1.38 -2.99
C SER A 361 12.75 -2.81 -3.19
N LEU A 362 12.92 -3.69 -2.20
CA LEU A 362 12.35 -5.04 -2.22
C LEU A 362 10.82 -4.99 -2.16
N ASP A 363 10.25 -4.06 -1.39
CA ASP A 363 8.79 -3.84 -1.33
C ASP A 363 8.22 -3.42 -2.68
N SER A 364 8.95 -2.60 -3.42
CA SER A 364 8.54 -2.17 -4.77
C SER A 364 8.53 -3.33 -5.78
N VAL A 365 9.52 -4.24 -5.68
CA VAL A 365 9.54 -5.48 -6.50
C VAL A 365 8.42 -6.44 -6.07
N LEU A 366 8.16 -6.55 -4.76
CA LEU A 366 7.06 -7.37 -4.24
C LEU A 366 5.70 -6.83 -4.71
N LEU A 367 5.50 -5.51 -4.71
CA LEU A 367 4.29 -4.88 -5.25
C LEU A 367 4.10 -5.21 -6.73
N LEU A 368 5.15 -5.08 -7.56
CA LEU A 368 5.12 -5.52 -8.95
C LEU A 368 4.70 -7.00 -9.05
N ARG A 369 5.29 -7.88 -8.25
CA ARG A 369 4.97 -9.31 -8.27
C ARG A 369 3.50 -9.57 -7.95
N VAL A 370 2.97 -8.94 -6.90
CA VAL A 370 1.57 -9.09 -6.47
C VAL A 370 0.61 -8.54 -7.51
N LEU A 371 0.92 -7.40 -8.13
CA LEU A 371 0.13 -6.86 -9.24
C LEU A 371 0.15 -7.80 -10.45
N ALA A 372 1.32 -8.34 -10.81
CA ALA A 372 1.45 -9.28 -11.92
C ALA A 372 0.66 -10.58 -11.69
N LEU A 373 0.66 -11.09 -10.46
CA LEU A 373 -0.20 -12.22 -10.04
C LEU A 373 -1.68 -11.86 -10.14
N SER A 374 -2.06 -10.65 -9.69
CA SER A 374 -3.46 -10.21 -9.71
C SER A 374 -4.06 -10.19 -11.11
N MET A 375 -3.25 -9.85 -12.12
CA MET A 375 -3.68 -9.77 -13.52
C MET A 375 -3.95 -11.14 -14.15
N GLN A 376 -3.48 -12.24 -13.56
CA GLN A 376 -3.71 -13.61 -14.05
C GLN A 376 -4.88 -14.30 -13.35
N GLU A 377 -5.40 -13.72 -12.26
CA GLU A 377 -6.59 -14.24 -11.60
C GLU A 377 -7.88 -13.75 -12.28
N PRO A 378 -8.95 -14.57 -12.32
CA PRO A 378 -10.22 -14.21 -12.94
C PRO A 378 -11.07 -13.29 -12.03
N THR A 379 -10.48 -12.19 -11.55
CA THR A 379 -11.14 -11.17 -10.73
C THR A 379 -10.98 -9.78 -11.35
N LEU A 380 -12.00 -8.94 -11.20
CA LEU A 380 -12.00 -7.57 -11.71
C LEU A 380 -11.25 -6.58 -10.81
N HIS A 381 -10.92 -6.96 -9.57
CA HIS A 381 -10.30 -6.08 -8.59
C HIS A 381 -9.13 -6.77 -7.86
N PRO A 382 -7.93 -6.15 -7.79
CA PRO A 382 -6.75 -6.79 -7.24
C PRO A 382 -6.89 -7.18 -5.76
N LEU A 383 -7.58 -6.38 -4.93
CA LEU A 383 -7.86 -6.72 -3.53
C LEU A 383 -8.72 -7.98 -3.33
N LYS A 384 -9.42 -8.45 -4.37
CA LYS A 384 -10.26 -9.66 -4.33
C LYS A 384 -9.53 -10.92 -4.82
N THR A 385 -8.26 -10.81 -5.19
CA THR A 385 -7.42 -11.96 -5.57
C THR A 385 -7.26 -12.92 -4.41
N SER A 386 -6.97 -14.18 -4.73
CA SER A 386 -6.76 -15.24 -3.75
C SER A 386 -5.72 -14.87 -2.71
N LEU A 387 -4.61 -14.23 -3.13
CA LEU A 387 -3.54 -13.79 -2.24
C LEU A 387 -3.93 -12.57 -1.41
N LEU A 388 -4.47 -11.50 -2.00
CA LEU A 388 -4.70 -10.26 -1.24
C LEU A 388 -5.92 -10.35 -0.33
N ASN A 389 -6.95 -11.11 -0.70
CA ASN A 389 -8.21 -11.15 0.03
C ASN A 389 -8.10 -11.83 1.41
N ARG A 390 -7.05 -12.64 1.64
CA ARG A 390 -6.78 -13.29 2.94
C ARG A 390 -5.91 -12.47 3.87
N LEU A 391 -5.25 -11.42 3.38
CA LEU A 391 -4.28 -10.65 4.16
C LEU A 391 -5.00 -9.56 4.95
N THR A 392 -4.66 -9.45 6.22
CA THR A 392 -5.26 -8.48 7.13
C THR A 392 -4.32 -7.27 7.27
N PRO A 393 -4.77 -6.05 6.94
CA PRO A 393 -4.04 -4.85 7.32
C PRO A 393 -4.25 -4.56 8.81
N THR A 394 -3.33 -3.84 9.43
CA THR A 394 -3.53 -3.30 10.79
C THR A 394 -4.12 -1.91 10.64
N TYR A 395 -5.41 -1.75 10.89
CA TYR A 395 -6.11 -0.46 10.88
C TYR A 395 -6.27 0.06 12.31
N LYS A 396 -6.46 1.38 12.45
CA LYS A 396 -6.81 2.05 13.73
C LYS A 396 -5.80 1.77 14.85
N ASN A 397 -4.51 1.75 14.53
CA ASN A 397 -3.44 1.82 15.52
C ASN A 397 -2.70 3.16 15.39
N ASP A 398 -2.07 3.61 16.47
CA ASP A 398 -1.26 4.83 16.49
C ASP A 398 0.11 4.63 15.80
N GLU A 399 0.22 3.64 14.91
CA GLU A 399 1.46 3.25 14.27
C GLU A 399 1.48 3.69 12.81
N LEU A 400 2.55 4.38 12.44
CA LEU A 400 2.69 4.97 11.13
C LEU A 400 3.22 3.96 10.11
N ILE A 401 2.64 4.01 8.92
CA ILE A 401 3.28 3.46 7.74
C ILE A 401 4.22 4.52 7.19
N ILE A 402 5.49 4.16 7.02
CA ILE A 402 6.49 4.98 6.30
C ILE A 402 5.89 5.39 4.96
N PHE A 403 6.00 6.66 4.59
CA PHE A 403 5.51 7.18 3.33
C PHE A 403 6.52 8.12 2.68
N ASN A 404 6.80 7.97 1.39
CA ASN A 404 7.59 8.92 0.60
C ASN A 404 7.04 9.01 -0.82
N PHE A 405 7.20 10.15 -1.47
CA PHE A 405 6.60 10.41 -2.77
C PHE A 405 7.12 9.48 -3.88
N PRO A 406 8.44 9.22 -4.01
CA PRO A 406 8.97 8.35 -5.05
C PRO A 406 8.44 6.91 -4.96
N ASP A 407 8.54 6.26 -3.80
CA ASP A 407 8.25 4.83 -3.66
C ASP A 407 6.75 4.54 -3.49
N HIS A 408 5.95 5.53 -3.07
CA HIS A 408 4.54 5.32 -2.75
C HIS A 408 3.60 5.87 -3.80
N ILE A 409 4.05 6.84 -4.60
CA ILE A 409 3.23 7.47 -5.65
C ILE A 409 3.84 7.23 -7.03
N VAL A 410 5.06 7.70 -7.25
CA VAL A 410 5.69 7.70 -8.58
C VAL A 410 5.95 6.27 -9.07
N THR A 411 6.62 5.46 -8.26
CA THR A 411 7.01 4.09 -8.60
C THR A 411 5.81 3.18 -8.85
N PRO A 412 4.77 3.12 -7.99
CA PRO A 412 3.58 2.31 -8.26
C PRO A 412 2.84 2.72 -9.53
N ILE A 413 2.70 4.03 -9.80
CA ILE A 413 2.04 4.52 -11.02
C ILE A 413 2.86 4.15 -12.27
N ARG A 414 4.19 4.26 -12.21
CA ARG A 414 5.08 3.78 -13.29
C ARG A 414 4.94 2.27 -13.50
N VAL A 415 4.92 1.48 -12.43
CA VAL A 415 4.72 0.02 -12.50
C VAL A 415 3.42 -0.34 -13.22
N LEU A 416 2.31 0.30 -12.86
CA LEU A 416 1.02 0.08 -13.52
C LEU A 416 1.09 0.45 -15.01
N GLY A 417 1.73 1.57 -15.35
CA GLY A 417 1.94 1.99 -16.73
C GLY A 417 2.72 0.96 -17.56
N GLU A 418 3.85 0.47 -17.06
CA GLU A 418 4.65 -0.59 -17.70
C GLU A 418 3.87 -1.90 -17.79
N LEU A 419 3.03 -2.22 -16.79
CA LEU A 419 2.11 -3.36 -16.84
C LEU A 419 1.01 -3.18 -17.91
N GLY A 420 0.84 -2.00 -18.50
CA GLY A 420 -0.18 -1.70 -19.50
C GLY A 420 -1.54 -1.33 -18.89
N ILE A 421 -1.57 -1.00 -17.60
CA ILE A 421 -2.76 -0.56 -16.88
C ILE A 421 -2.92 0.95 -17.05
N ASP A 422 -4.09 1.36 -17.55
CA ASP A 422 -4.44 2.78 -17.64
C ASP A 422 -4.80 3.32 -16.25
N VAL A 423 -3.85 3.98 -15.60
CA VAL A 423 -3.98 4.54 -14.24
C VAL A 423 -5.01 5.66 -14.13
N PHE A 424 -5.49 6.18 -15.27
CA PHE A 424 -6.50 7.22 -15.34
C PHE A 424 -7.90 6.62 -15.54
N ALA A 425 -8.03 5.63 -16.42
CA ALA A 425 -9.33 5.06 -16.77
C ALA A 425 -9.73 3.82 -15.94
N ASN A 426 -8.78 3.17 -15.25
CA ASN A 426 -9.03 1.94 -14.51
C ASN A 426 -9.10 2.17 -12.99
N ALA A 427 -10.32 2.37 -12.47
CA ALA A 427 -10.57 2.59 -11.05
C ALA A 427 -10.21 1.40 -10.15
N ALA A 428 -10.00 0.19 -10.69
CA ALA A 428 -9.56 -0.97 -9.91
C ALA A 428 -8.11 -0.82 -9.40
N TYR A 429 -7.36 0.16 -9.90
CA TYR A 429 -5.99 0.48 -9.49
C TYR A 429 -5.87 1.94 -9.03
N ASP A 430 -6.94 2.50 -8.47
CA ASP A 430 -6.91 3.82 -7.85
C ASP A 430 -5.94 3.86 -6.65
N THR A 431 -5.48 5.05 -6.25
CA THR A 431 -4.40 5.21 -5.26
C THR A 431 -4.72 4.52 -3.93
N TRP A 432 -5.99 4.57 -3.50
CA TRP A 432 -6.45 3.90 -2.27
C TRP A 432 -6.32 2.38 -2.34
N VAL A 433 -6.47 1.80 -3.54
CA VAL A 433 -6.29 0.36 -3.76
C VAL A 433 -4.83 -0.02 -3.57
N LEU A 434 -3.91 0.76 -4.16
CA LEU A 434 -2.46 0.54 -4.04
C LEU A 434 -1.99 0.69 -2.60
N HIS A 435 -2.48 1.71 -1.89
CA HIS A 435 -2.17 1.90 -0.48
C HIS A 435 -2.72 0.75 0.38
N THR A 436 -3.93 0.26 0.09
CA THR A 436 -4.51 -0.91 0.79
C THR A 436 -3.70 -2.18 0.55
N ILE A 437 -3.25 -2.42 -0.68
CA ILE A 437 -2.34 -3.53 -1.01
C ILE A 437 -1.09 -3.42 -0.14
N ARG A 438 -0.49 -2.23 -0.07
CA ARG A 438 0.72 -1.99 0.74
C ARG A 438 0.48 -2.28 2.22
N CYS A 439 -0.60 -1.78 2.82
CA CYS A 439 -0.95 -2.03 4.22
C CYS A 439 -1.07 -3.54 4.50
N ARG A 440 -1.73 -4.28 3.59
CA ARG A 440 -1.85 -5.74 3.68
C ARG A 440 -0.50 -6.43 3.55
N LEU A 441 0.35 -6.03 2.61
CA LEU A 441 1.68 -6.62 2.43
C LEU A 441 2.57 -6.34 3.63
N GLN A 442 2.61 -5.10 4.13
CA GLN A 442 3.45 -4.71 5.26
C GLN A 442 3.14 -5.53 6.51
N ASN A 443 1.86 -5.79 6.78
CA ASN A 443 1.46 -6.54 7.98
C ASN A 443 1.65 -8.07 7.84
N ASN A 444 1.76 -8.61 6.61
CA ASN A 444 1.75 -10.06 6.38
C ASN A 444 3.02 -10.60 5.71
N LYS A 445 3.92 -9.73 5.23
CA LYS A 445 5.20 -10.13 4.65
C LYS A 445 6.16 -10.59 5.74
N HIS A 446 7.09 -11.45 5.36
CA HIS A 446 8.24 -11.80 6.17
C HIS A 446 9.53 -11.56 5.37
N GLY A 447 10.62 -11.33 6.09
CA GLY A 447 11.94 -11.15 5.53
C GLY A 447 12.72 -12.45 5.55
N GLN A 448 13.46 -12.72 4.47
CA GLN A 448 14.30 -13.91 4.34
C GLN A 448 15.66 -13.54 3.75
N THR A 449 16.74 -14.12 4.29
CA THR A 449 18.06 -14.07 3.66
C THR A 449 18.32 -15.39 2.95
N LEU A 450 18.46 -15.33 1.62
CA LEU A 450 18.60 -16.46 0.71
C LEU A 450 20.05 -16.56 0.22
N ASP A 451 20.87 -17.38 0.88
CA ASP A 451 22.31 -17.50 0.61
C ASP A 451 23.05 -16.14 0.58
N GLY A 452 22.72 -15.26 1.53
CA GLY A 452 23.31 -13.91 1.64
C GLY A 452 22.56 -12.82 0.87
N PHE A 453 21.56 -13.17 0.06
CA PHE A 453 20.73 -12.19 -0.64
C PHE A 453 19.46 -11.90 0.16
N PRO A 454 19.20 -10.66 0.60
CA PRO A 454 17.93 -10.33 1.22
C PRO A 454 16.77 -10.54 0.25
N GLY A 455 15.62 -10.86 0.82
CA GLY A 455 14.37 -11.06 0.12
C GLY A 455 13.20 -10.87 1.07
N THR A 456 12.03 -10.75 0.46
CA THR A 456 10.76 -10.65 1.18
C THR A 456 9.70 -11.45 0.45
N ALA A 457 8.78 -12.03 1.20
CA ALA A 457 7.71 -12.85 0.65
C ALA A 457 6.45 -12.78 1.49
N VAL A 458 5.33 -13.15 0.87
CA VAL A 458 4.06 -13.41 1.55
C VAL A 458 3.67 -14.85 1.28
N ASN A 459 3.55 -15.65 2.34
CA ASN A 459 3.16 -17.05 2.28
C ASN A 459 1.67 -17.19 2.63
N PRO A 460 0.82 -17.62 1.68
CA PRO A 460 -0.62 -17.40 1.76
C PRO A 460 -1.32 -18.18 2.88
N LEU A 461 -0.77 -19.30 3.35
CA LEU A 461 -1.34 -20.08 4.47
C LEU A 461 -0.64 -19.76 5.79
N TYR A 462 0.67 -19.46 5.75
CA TYR A 462 1.44 -18.96 6.88
C TYR A 462 0.83 -17.68 7.48
N SER A 463 0.37 -16.74 6.64
CA SER A 463 -0.23 -15.48 7.10
C SER A 463 -1.54 -15.65 7.88
N MET A 464 -2.08 -16.87 8.00
CA MET A 464 -3.29 -17.16 8.80
C MET A 464 -2.98 -17.64 10.23
N PHE A 465 -1.71 -17.74 10.61
CA PHE A 465 -1.31 -18.11 11.97
C PHE A 465 -1.23 -16.86 12.83
N ASN A 466 -1.98 -16.85 13.93
CA ASN A 466 -1.99 -15.75 14.88
C ASN A 466 -0.76 -15.78 15.80
N HIS A 467 -0.54 -14.66 16.49
CA HIS A 467 0.55 -14.51 17.43
C HIS A 467 0.25 -15.13 18.81
N SER A 468 1.26 -15.75 19.43
CA SER A 468 1.37 -15.93 20.88
C SER A 468 2.82 -15.75 21.32
N CYS A 469 3.04 -15.13 22.49
CA CYS A 469 4.38 -15.04 23.09
C CYS A 469 4.87 -16.42 23.59
N ALA A 470 3.94 -17.34 23.87
CA ALA A 470 4.19 -18.75 24.14
C ALA A 470 3.63 -19.61 22.99
N PRO A 471 4.27 -19.60 21.80
CA PRO A 471 3.73 -20.27 20.62
C PRO A 471 3.78 -21.80 20.76
N ASN A 472 2.83 -22.49 20.11
CA ASN A 472 2.83 -23.95 19.99
C ASN A 472 3.36 -24.42 18.62
N VAL A 473 3.61 -23.51 17.69
CA VAL A 473 4.21 -23.76 16.37
C VAL A 473 5.39 -22.81 16.15
N ASP A 474 6.48 -23.34 15.59
CA ASP A 474 7.56 -22.53 15.01
C ASP A 474 7.68 -22.84 13.51
N TRP A 475 8.46 -22.04 12.81
CA TRP A 475 8.65 -22.14 11.38
C TRP A 475 10.10 -21.88 10.98
N GLU A 476 10.47 -22.48 9.86
CA GLU A 476 11.76 -22.28 9.23
C GLU A 476 11.59 -22.14 7.72
N HIS A 477 12.57 -21.50 7.10
CA HIS A 477 12.69 -21.46 5.66
C HIS A 477 13.16 -22.82 5.14
N GLY A 478 12.50 -23.35 4.11
CA GLY A 478 12.97 -24.50 3.35
C GLY A 478 14.26 -24.17 2.58
N ASP A 479 15.01 -25.20 2.20
CA ASP A 479 16.34 -25.14 1.56
C ASP A 479 16.50 -23.97 0.57
N SER A 480 16.99 -22.84 1.10
CA SER A 480 17.25 -21.55 0.45
C SER A 480 16.20 -21.13 -0.60
N ASN A 481 14.90 -21.25 -0.30
CA ASN A 481 13.81 -20.78 -1.16
C ASN A 481 12.63 -20.19 -0.35
N SER A 482 11.61 -19.65 -1.01
CA SER A 482 10.45 -18.98 -0.40
C SER A 482 9.45 -19.92 0.30
N THR A 483 9.72 -21.23 0.37
CA THR A 483 8.87 -22.19 1.08
C THR A 483 9.11 -22.12 2.58
N LEU A 484 8.04 -22.15 3.36
CA LEU A 484 8.09 -22.25 4.82
C LEU A 484 7.66 -23.64 5.28
N ARG A 485 8.39 -24.21 6.23
CA ARG A 485 8.00 -25.42 6.96
C ARG A 485 7.62 -25.01 8.39
N MET A 486 6.39 -25.29 8.78
CA MET A 486 5.88 -25.05 10.13
C MET A 486 5.83 -26.37 10.90
N PHE A 487 6.23 -26.36 12.16
CA PHE A 487 6.32 -27.56 13.00
C PHE A 487 5.94 -27.26 14.45
N ALA A 488 5.41 -28.28 15.14
CA ALA A 488 4.94 -28.12 16.51
C ALA A 488 6.11 -28.02 17.51
N LEU A 489 6.01 -27.09 18.46
CA LEU A 489 6.96 -26.89 19.57
C LEU A 489 6.64 -27.72 20.82
N ARG A 490 5.47 -28.35 20.84
CA ARG A 490 4.99 -29.27 21.87
C ARG A 490 3.89 -30.16 21.28
N ASP A 491 3.38 -31.09 22.07
CA ASP A 491 2.14 -31.79 21.71
C ASP A 491 0.97 -30.78 21.67
N VAL A 492 0.14 -30.87 20.63
CA VAL A 492 -1.02 -30.02 20.36
C VAL A 492 -2.26 -30.89 20.28
N GLU A 493 -3.35 -30.47 20.93
CA GLU A 493 -4.61 -31.20 20.96
C GLU A 493 -5.48 -30.93 19.72
N GLU A 494 -6.41 -31.83 19.41
CA GLU A 494 -7.40 -31.60 18.35
C GLU A 494 -8.29 -30.39 18.70
N GLY A 495 -8.48 -29.48 17.74
CA GLY A 495 -9.26 -28.26 17.91
C GLY A 495 -8.49 -27.09 18.51
N GLU A 496 -7.25 -27.28 18.97
CA GLU A 496 -6.40 -26.22 19.48
C GLU A 496 -5.98 -25.25 18.35
N GLU A 497 -5.98 -23.94 18.62
CA GLU A 497 -5.45 -22.94 17.68
C GLU A 497 -3.92 -23.00 17.64
N LEU A 498 -3.36 -22.85 16.45
CA LEU A 498 -1.94 -22.94 16.17
C LEU A 498 -1.37 -21.52 16.09
N PHE A 499 -0.47 -21.20 17.02
CA PHE A 499 0.14 -19.89 17.16
C PHE A 499 1.62 -19.93 16.85
N ILE A 500 2.09 -18.89 16.17
CA ILE A 500 3.51 -18.59 15.97
C ILE A 500 3.91 -17.35 16.78
N SER A 501 5.21 -17.10 16.93
CA SER A 501 5.67 -15.78 17.39
C SER A 501 5.97 -14.88 16.19
N TYR A 502 5.50 -13.62 16.25
CA TYR A 502 5.83 -12.59 15.26
C TYR A 502 7.14 -11.88 15.59
N ILE A 503 7.60 -12.03 16.83
CA ILE A 503 8.79 -11.38 17.36
C ILE A 503 9.82 -12.41 17.83
N ARG A 504 11.10 -12.02 17.82
CA ARG A 504 12.21 -12.78 18.40
C ARG A 504 13.22 -11.82 19.05
N PRO A 505 14.01 -12.27 20.05
CA PRO A 505 13.96 -13.60 20.67
C PRO A 505 12.75 -13.78 21.60
N LEU A 506 12.32 -15.03 21.83
CA LEU A 506 11.21 -15.35 22.75
C LEU A 506 11.52 -15.04 24.23
N THR A 507 12.73 -14.59 24.53
CA THR A 507 13.20 -14.23 25.88
C THR A 507 12.96 -12.75 26.22
N MET A 508 12.39 -11.96 25.31
CA MET A 508 12.00 -10.58 25.56
C MET A 508 11.05 -10.48 26.76
N ASP A 509 11.19 -9.44 27.57
CA ASP A 509 10.31 -9.22 28.72
C ASP A 509 8.92 -8.72 28.30
N TYR A 510 7.98 -8.64 29.25
CA TYR A 510 6.61 -8.23 28.97
C TYR A 510 6.53 -6.87 28.25
N ALA A 511 7.26 -5.86 28.71
CA ALA A 511 7.19 -4.51 28.17
C ALA A 511 7.76 -4.48 26.74
N GLU A 512 8.92 -5.08 26.54
CA GLU A 512 9.56 -5.21 25.23
C GLU A 512 8.66 -5.93 24.21
N ARG A 513 7.94 -6.99 24.64
CA ARG A 513 7.01 -7.72 23.77
C ARG A 513 5.79 -6.88 23.41
N GLN A 514 5.19 -6.14 24.35
CA GLN A 514 4.04 -5.29 24.07
C GLN A 514 4.39 -4.18 23.08
N GLU A 515 5.50 -3.46 23.34
CA GLU A 515 6.00 -2.42 22.44
C GLU A 515 6.30 -2.99 21.05
N SER A 516 7.00 -4.12 20.99
CA SER A 516 7.32 -4.76 19.73
C SER A 516 6.06 -5.22 19.01
N LEU A 517 5.03 -5.78 19.66
CA LEU A 517 3.88 -6.34 18.93
C LEU A 517 2.85 -5.31 18.48
N LEU A 518 2.84 -4.12 19.08
CA LEU A 518 1.84 -3.09 18.84
C LEU A 518 1.67 -2.71 17.35
N PRO A 519 2.75 -2.52 16.55
CA PRO A 519 2.63 -2.23 15.11
C PRO A 519 1.92 -3.31 14.30
N TRP A 520 2.04 -4.57 14.72
CA TRP A 520 1.44 -5.72 14.02
C TRP A 520 0.03 -6.04 14.51
N LEU A 521 -0.21 -6.00 15.83
CA LEU A 521 -1.49 -6.36 16.42
C LEU A 521 -2.49 -5.20 16.41
N GLY A 522 -1.99 -3.96 16.54
CA GLY A 522 -2.78 -2.75 16.74
C GLY A 522 -3.40 -2.62 18.13
N MET A 523 -3.01 -3.50 19.05
CA MET A 523 -3.51 -3.56 20.42
C MET A 523 -2.51 -4.32 21.30
N GLU A 524 -2.69 -4.25 22.62
CA GLU A 524 -1.91 -5.07 23.55
C GLU A 524 -2.11 -6.57 23.28
N CYS A 525 -1.02 -7.33 23.37
CA CYS A 525 -1.05 -8.78 23.28
C CYS A 525 -1.72 -9.38 24.53
N GLU A 526 -2.80 -10.13 24.30
CA GLU A 526 -3.64 -10.78 25.32
C GLU A 526 -3.44 -12.30 25.38
N CYS A 527 -2.28 -12.79 24.92
CA CYS A 527 -1.94 -14.21 25.02
C CYS A 527 -1.74 -14.64 26.49
N GLU A 528 -1.78 -15.96 26.76
CA GLU A 528 -1.68 -16.50 28.12
C GLU A 528 -0.46 -16.01 28.89
N GLN A 529 0.71 -15.93 28.22
CA GLN A 529 1.93 -15.44 28.84
C GLN A 529 1.84 -13.95 29.20
N CYS A 530 1.33 -13.11 28.30
CA CYS A 530 1.16 -11.69 28.59
C CYS A 530 0.12 -11.43 29.68
N LYS A 531 -0.99 -12.17 29.70
CA LYS A 531 -1.99 -12.11 30.79
C LYS A 531 -1.38 -12.46 32.14
N ALA A 532 -0.51 -13.47 32.19
CA ALA A 532 0.16 -13.89 33.42
C ALA A 532 1.24 -12.89 33.90
N GLU A 533 1.92 -12.22 32.97
CA GLU A 533 3.00 -11.27 33.26
C GLU A 533 2.52 -9.82 33.38
N ARG A 534 1.23 -9.54 33.09
CA ARG A 534 0.65 -8.19 33.13
C ARG A 534 0.85 -7.52 34.50
N PRO A 535 1.45 -6.32 34.55
CA PRO A 535 1.56 -5.57 35.79
C PRO A 535 0.18 -5.27 36.41
N PRO A 536 0.03 -5.29 37.74
CA PRO A 536 -1.21 -4.85 38.37
C PRO A 536 -1.44 -3.37 38.04
N THR A 537 -2.63 -3.04 37.52
CA THR A 537 -3.04 -1.64 37.28
C THR A 537 -3.00 -0.86 38.59
N GLU A 538 -2.29 0.28 38.61
CA GLU A 538 -2.35 1.21 39.75
C GLU A 538 -3.81 1.69 39.90
N ALA A 539 -4.37 1.47 41.09
CA ALA A 539 -5.77 1.73 41.42
C ALA A 539 -6.07 3.18 41.79
#